data_AF-A0A951S379-F1
#
_entry.id   AF-A0A951S379-F1
#
_cell.length_a   1.000
_cell.length_b   1.000
_cell.length_c   1.000
_cell.angle_alpha   90.00
_cell.angle_beta   90.00
_cell.angle_gamma   90.00
#
_symmetry.space_group_name_H-M   'P 1'
#
loop_
_entity.id
_entity.type
_entity.pdbx_description
1 polymer ?
#
loop_
_entity_poly.entity_id
_entity_poly.type
_entity_poly.pdbx_seq_one_letter_code
_entity_poly.pdbx_strand_id
1 'polypeptide(L)'
;MRKYFIISMMCLSMSLSAQTDFLQFINSVDWNSTENDFVTKYSSQVTPRNHYYSDYNKTKTDFEVAGIVLGDKECTASVFVDSASLKLESLSFSFGKVEKSENALEDAIKFSNEMDNLLIPLFGEPDKRKDELDSKYVNSLDRTWYKDNYLIEVRYMIFSDSHLYSLSVKGIENKGADFRVAKWGDSKKIVMQKEGKTDLSTIDNLYLFSDFVAGISCDVAYIFTNDKLTMAKYLFNPTHSNKNDFIKDFRELVNLMTEKYGKPDYNAPEWRNSLYKDDPDDYGFAVSLGHLSYSAGWLGETTGITVALYGENYKISLIIQYVSKKYEGLREKTNIQSKIKDL
;
A
#
# COMPACT_ATOMS: atom_id res chain seq x y z
N MET A 1 21.54 8.51 75.45
CA MET A 1 21.63 8.45 73.97
C MET A 1 20.70 7.36 73.45
N ARG A 2 19.49 7.73 73.02
CA ARG A 2 18.53 6.82 72.35
C ARG A 2 18.61 7.10 70.86
N LYS A 3 19.04 6.11 70.06
CA LYS A 3 19.04 6.18 68.60
C LYS A 3 17.62 5.84 68.11
N TYR A 4 16.96 6.78 67.45
CA TYR A 4 15.74 6.52 66.68
C TYR A 4 16.15 6.09 65.27
N PHE A 5 15.80 4.86 64.89
CA PHE A 5 15.79 4.44 63.49
C PHE A 5 14.47 4.89 62.88
N ILE A 6 14.53 5.86 61.97
CA ILE A 6 13.41 6.21 61.10
C ILE A 6 13.52 5.28 59.89
N ILE A 7 12.67 4.25 59.84
CA ILE A 7 12.46 3.47 58.64
C ILE A 7 11.54 4.33 57.76
N SER A 8 12.13 5.02 56.79
CA SER A 8 11.40 5.66 55.70
C SER A 8 10.85 4.57 54.80
N MET A 9 9.59 4.21 55.02
CA MET A 9 8.84 3.30 54.14
C MET A 9 8.52 4.07 52.85
N MET A 10 9.42 3.96 51.87
CA MET A 10 9.19 4.42 50.51
C MET A 10 8.08 3.53 49.92
N CYS A 11 6.84 4.02 49.96
CA CYS A 11 5.76 3.43 49.18
C CYS A 11 6.07 3.65 47.70
N LEU A 12 6.74 2.66 47.08
CA LEU A 12 6.69 2.48 45.65
C LEU A 12 5.25 2.09 45.31
N SER A 13 4.41 3.07 44.96
CA SER A 13 3.19 2.78 44.24
C SER A 13 3.59 2.33 42.84
N MET A 14 3.93 1.05 42.68
CA MET A 14 3.85 0.40 41.38
C MET A 14 2.37 0.36 41.03
N SER A 15 1.88 1.41 40.37
CA SER A 15 0.67 1.27 39.57
C SER A 15 1.02 0.26 38.49
N LEU A 16 0.55 -0.98 38.68
CA LEU A 16 0.54 -1.99 37.64
C LEU A 16 -0.33 -1.41 36.52
N SER A 17 0.26 -0.71 35.56
CA SER A 17 -0.48 -0.28 34.38
C SER A 17 -0.99 -1.55 33.72
N ALA A 18 -2.30 -1.68 33.57
CA ALA A 18 -2.88 -2.82 32.89
C ALA A 18 -2.25 -2.92 31.50
N GLN A 19 -1.47 -3.99 31.27
CA GLN A 19 -0.91 -4.27 29.97
C GLN A 19 -2.07 -4.55 29.00
N THR A 20 -2.05 -3.89 27.84
CA THR A 20 -3.03 -4.11 26.78
C THR A 20 -2.42 -5.03 25.74
N ASP A 21 -3.13 -6.11 25.39
CA ASP A 21 -2.73 -6.98 24.29
C ASP A 21 -2.66 -6.19 22.97
N PHE A 22 -1.63 -6.45 22.16
CA PHE A 22 -1.38 -5.75 20.91
C PHE A 22 -2.59 -5.81 19.99
N LEU A 23 -3.13 -7.00 19.71
CA LEU A 23 -4.27 -7.16 18.79
C LEU A 23 -5.53 -6.48 19.33
N GLN A 24 -5.77 -6.59 20.64
CA GLN A 24 -6.86 -5.86 21.31
C GLN A 24 -6.70 -4.34 21.12
N PHE A 25 -5.49 -3.82 21.29
CA PHE A 25 -5.21 -2.39 21.11
C PHE A 25 -5.49 -1.96 19.68
N ILE A 26 -4.88 -2.59 18.65
CA ILE A 26 -5.07 -2.15 17.25
C ILE A 26 -6.53 -2.20 16.82
N ASN A 27 -7.25 -3.26 17.19
CA ASN A 27 -8.66 -3.41 16.83
C ASN A 27 -9.56 -2.39 17.55
N SER A 28 -9.08 -1.77 18.62
CA SER A 28 -9.78 -0.68 19.29
C SER A 28 -9.57 0.68 18.62
N VAL A 29 -8.53 0.85 17.78
CA VAL A 29 -8.15 2.14 17.18
C VAL A 29 -9.17 2.57 16.14
N ASP A 30 -9.62 3.82 16.24
CA ASP A 30 -10.38 4.48 15.19
C ASP A 30 -9.42 5.27 14.28
N TRP A 31 -9.14 4.72 13.11
CA TRP A 31 -8.25 5.32 12.12
C TRP A 31 -8.80 6.59 11.46
N ASN A 32 -10.06 6.97 11.75
CA ASN A 32 -10.61 8.25 11.32
C ASN A 32 -10.53 9.35 12.39
N SER A 33 -10.04 9.02 13.59
CA SER A 33 -9.93 9.98 14.70
C SER A 33 -8.85 11.05 14.47
N THR A 34 -9.05 12.21 15.09
CA THR A 34 -8.01 13.24 15.20
C THR A 34 -7.00 12.88 16.29
N GLU A 35 -5.83 13.51 16.28
CA GLU A 35 -4.82 13.39 17.34
C GLU A 35 -5.45 13.62 18.72
N ASN A 36 -6.28 14.66 18.86
CA ASN A 36 -6.91 15.01 20.13
C ASN A 36 -7.90 13.95 20.61
N ASP A 37 -8.72 13.41 19.71
CA ASP A 37 -9.69 12.36 20.05
C ASP A 37 -8.98 11.08 20.46
N PHE A 38 -7.90 10.73 19.75
CA PHE A 38 -7.05 9.59 20.08
C PHE A 38 -6.42 9.76 21.46
N VAL A 39 -5.76 10.89 21.73
CA VAL A 39 -5.10 11.18 23.01
C VAL A 39 -6.12 11.18 24.16
N THR A 40 -7.32 11.71 23.94
CA THR A 40 -8.39 11.71 24.94
C THR A 40 -8.83 10.27 25.28
N LYS A 41 -9.05 9.45 24.25
CA LYS A 41 -9.49 8.06 24.40
C LYS A 41 -8.47 7.19 25.13
N TYR A 42 -7.18 7.38 24.86
CA TYR A 42 -6.09 6.58 25.43
C TYR A 42 -5.32 7.34 26.53
N SER A 43 -5.94 8.32 27.18
CA SER A 43 -5.30 9.24 28.14
C SER A 43 -4.58 8.57 29.32
N SER A 44 -4.92 7.33 29.68
CA SER A 44 -4.24 6.56 30.73
C SER A 44 -2.96 5.86 30.25
N GLN A 45 -2.74 5.74 28.95
CA GLN A 45 -1.60 5.05 28.33
C GLN A 45 -0.73 5.99 27.47
N VAL A 46 -1.28 7.14 27.05
CA VAL A 46 -0.60 8.12 26.22
C VAL A 46 0.30 9.01 27.05
N THR A 47 1.54 9.18 26.60
CA THR A 47 2.50 10.14 27.15
C THR A 47 3.06 11.05 26.05
N PRO A 48 3.40 12.31 26.36
CA PRO A 48 4.14 13.17 25.43
C PRO A 48 5.51 12.57 25.09
N ARG A 49 5.97 12.83 23.87
CA ARG A 49 7.33 12.48 23.41
C ARG A 49 7.98 13.65 22.69
N ASN A 50 9.24 13.47 22.30
CA ASN A 50 9.94 14.45 21.47
C ASN A 50 9.27 14.57 20.10
N HIS A 51 8.99 15.82 19.73
CA HIS A 51 8.46 16.17 18.42
C HIS A 51 9.36 15.62 17.31
N TYR A 52 8.75 14.99 16.33
CA TYR A 52 9.39 14.61 15.08
C TYR A 52 8.44 14.89 13.91
N TYR A 53 8.98 15.52 12.86
CA TYR A 53 8.27 15.78 11.61
C TYR A 53 8.99 15.08 10.45
N SER A 54 8.22 14.35 9.64
CA SER A 54 8.70 13.71 8.42
C SER A 54 8.26 14.53 7.21
N ASP A 55 9.22 15.18 6.54
CA ASP A 55 8.89 15.93 5.33
C ASP A 55 8.49 15.02 4.15
N TYR A 56 9.00 13.79 4.16
CA TYR A 56 8.69 12.78 3.15
C TYR A 56 7.23 12.32 3.23
N ASN A 57 6.76 11.93 4.43
CA ASN A 57 5.40 11.46 4.64
C ASN A 57 4.40 12.59 4.95
N LYS A 58 4.88 13.82 5.18
CA LYS A 58 4.09 14.94 5.69
C LYS A 58 3.36 14.63 6.99
N THR A 59 3.98 13.81 7.85
CA THR A 59 3.43 13.42 9.16
C THR A 59 4.25 13.99 10.31
N LYS A 60 3.63 14.09 11.48
CA LYS A 60 4.31 14.41 12.74
C LYS A 60 3.96 13.42 13.85
N THR A 61 4.77 13.39 14.90
CA THR A 61 4.47 12.68 16.14
C THR A 61 4.87 13.51 17.35
N ASP A 62 3.95 13.62 18.31
CA ASP A 62 4.14 14.33 19.59
C ASP A 62 3.75 13.45 20.80
N PHE A 63 3.16 12.28 20.54
CA PHE A 63 2.66 11.35 21.56
C PHE A 63 3.10 9.91 21.29
N GLU A 64 3.19 9.14 22.37
CA GLU A 64 3.34 7.68 22.31
C GLU A 64 2.39 6.99 23.29
N VAL A 65 2.09 5.73 23.01
CA VAL A 65 1.27 4.84 23.86
C VAL A 65 2.19 3.78 24.45
N ALA A 66 2.18 3.65 25.78
CA ALA A 66 2.93 2.64 26.51
C ALA A 66 2.01 1.52 27.04
N GLY A 67 2.61 0.45 27.57
CA GLY A 67 1.86 -0.64 28.19
C GLY A 67 1.19 -1.58 27.19
N ILE A 68 1.69 -1.66 25.96
CA ILE A 68 1.22 -2.59 24.94
C ILE A 68 2.13 -3.83 24.94
N VAL A 69 1.55 -5.01 24.77
CA VAL A 69 2.30 -6.28 24.75
C VAL A 69 1.96 -7.09 23.51
N LEU A 70 2.97 -7.55 22.78
CA LEU A 70 2.86 -8.51 21.69
C LEU A 70 3.54 -9.83 22.11
N GLY A 71 2.73 -10.82 22.46
CA GLY A 71 3.23 -12.06 23.06
C GLY A 71 3.78 -11.80 24.46
N ASP A 72 5.09 -11.96 24.62
CA ASP A 72 5.84 -11.65 25.85
C ASP A 72 6.66 -10.35 25.74
N LYS A 73 6.60 -9.66 24.59
CA LYS A 73 7.38 -8.45 24.33
C LYS A 73 6.55 -7.20 24.62
N GLU A 74 6.99 -6.39 25.58
CA GLU A 74 6.47 -5.03 25.76
C GLU A 74 6.90 -4.12 24.61
N CYS A 75 6.01 -3.24 24.18
CA CYS A 75 6.27 -2.25 23.16
C CYS A 75 5.60 -0.91 23.45
N THR A 76 6.17 0.13 22.85
CA THR A 76 5.61 1.49 22.83
C THR A 76 5.24 1.86 21.40
N ALA A 77 4.11 2.52 21.21
CA ALA A 77 3.62 2.94 19.90
C ALA A 77 3.74 4.46 19.75
N SER A 78 4.60 4.93 18.85
CA SER A 78 4.65 6.34 18.45
C SER A 78 3.41 6.65 17.62
N VAL A 79 2.70 7.73 17.95
CA VAL A 79 1.45 8.14 17.28
C VAL A 79 1.77 9.12 16.17
N PHE A 80 1.59 8.72 14.92
CA PHE A 80 1.81 9.57 13.76
C PHE A 80 0.49 10.10 13.20
N VAL A 81 0.45 11.41 12.97
CA VAL A 81 -0.70 12.10 12.37
C VAL A 81 -0.28 12.86 11.14
N ASP A 82 -1.21 13.06 10.20
CA ASP A 82 -1.02 13.99 9.09
C ASP A 82 -0.75 15.40 9.64
N SER A 83 0.29 16.05 9.12
CA SER A 83 0.78 17.31 9.70
C SER A 83 -0.17 18.50 9.48
N ALA A 84 -1.06 18.43 8.50
CA ALA A 84 -2.00 19.51 8.18
C ALA A 84 -3.36 19.31 8.85
N SER A 85 -3.94 18.11 8.75
CA SER A 85 -5.27 17.77 9.23
C SER A 85 -5.28 17.21 10.66
N LEU A 86 -4.13 16.76 11.17
CA LEU A 86 -3.98 16.07 12.46
C LEU A 86 -4.80 14.78 12.56
N LYS A 87 -5.19 14.20 11.42
CA LYS A 87 -5.83 12.88 11.38
C LYS A 87 -4.81 11.79 11.69
N LEU A 88 -5.22 10.78 12.45
CA LEU A 88 -4.38 9.61 12.72
C LEU A 88 -4.00 8.89 11.42
N GLU A 89 -2.70 8.71 11.20
CA GLU A 89 -2.14 8.07 10.01
C GLU A 89 -1.61 6.68 10.34
N SER A 90 -0.73 6.60 11.34
CA SER A 90 -0.09 5.34 11.69
C SER A 90 0.37 5.27 13.14
N LEU A 91 0.62 4.05 13.59
CA LEU A 91 1.24 3.73 14.86
C LEU A 91 2.55 3.00 14.55
N SER A 92 3.67 3.50 15.05
CA SER A 92 4.98 2.86 14.89
C SER A 92 5.43 2.25 16.21
N PHE A 93 5.50 0.93 16.23
CA PHE A 93 5.82 0.14 17.42
C PHE A 93 7.32 -0.08 17.52
N SER A 94 7.87 0.37 18.64
CA SER A 94 9.24 0.07 19.04
C SER A 94 9.23 -0.97 20.14
N PHE A 95 10.03 -2.00 19.94
CA PHE A 95 10.41 -2.98 20.94
C PHE A 95 11.72 -2.49 21.56
N GLY A 96 12.08 -2.94 22.77
CA GLY A 96 13.31 -2.50 23.47
C GLY A 96 14.56 -2.53 22.57
N LYS A 97 15.63 -1.82 22.98
CA LYS A 97 16.85 -1.66 22.17
C LYS A 97 17.32 -3.01 21.61
N VAL A 98 17.38 -3.11 20.28
CA VAL A 98 18.07 -4.21 19.64
C VAL A 98 19.57 -3.95 19.80
N GLU A 99 20.26 -4.83 20.51
CA GLU A 99 21.69 -4.67 20.77
C GLU A 99 22.49 -4.78 19.47
N LYS A 100 23.58 -4.02 19.37
CA LYS A 100 24.52 -4.15 18.25
C LYS A 100 25.11 -5.55 18.27
N SER A 101 25.05 -6.24 17.13
CA SER A 101 25.62 -7.57 16.97
C SER A 101 26.82 -7.57 16.03
N GLU A 102 27.82 -8.39 16.35
CA GLU A 102 28.93 -8.72 15.44
C GLU A 102 28.42 -9.49 14.20
N ASN A 103 27.25 -10.15 14.28
CA ASN A 103 26.61 -10.85 13.18
C ASN A 103 25.17 -10.34 12.91
N ALA A 104 25.06 -9.05 12.54
CA ALA A 104 23.80 -8.35 12.35
C ALA A 104 22.79 -9.04 11.41
N LEU A 105 23.27 -9.81 10.42
CA LEU A 105 22.41 -10.54 9.49
C LEU A 105 21.72 -11.75 10.13
N GLU A 106 22.48 -12.57 10.87
CA GLU A 106 21.95 -13.77 11.53
C GLU A 106 20.94 -13.38 12.62
N ASP A 107 21.25 -12.36 13.42
CA ASP A 107 20.35 -11.87 14.46
C ASP A 107 19.10 -11.23 13.89
N ALA A 108 19.21 -10.54 12.75
CA ALA A 108 18.04 -10.01 12.06
C ALA A 108 17.11 -11.11 11.55
N ILE A 109 17.66 -12.18 10.98
CA ILE A 109 16.88 -13.34 10.54
C ILE A 109 16.20 -14.00 11.75
N LYS A 110 16.93 -14.20 12.84
CA LYS A 110 16.38 -14.79 14.07
C LYS A 110 15.24 -13.95 14.63
N PHE A 111 15.45 -12.64 14.80
CA PHE A 111 14.42 -11.75 15.30
C PHE A 111 13.23 -11.64 14.35
N SER A 112 13.45 -11.59 13.04
CA SER A 112 12.35 -11.63 12.06
C SER A 112 11.52 -12.90 12.20
N ASN A 113 12.15 -14.06 12.42
CA ASN A 113 11.44 -15.32 12.66
C ASN A 113 10.67 -15.30 13.99
N GLU A 114 11.22 -14.71 15.06
CA GLU A 114 10.50 -14.51 16.31
C GLU A 114 9.25 -13.65 16.10
N MET A 115 9.37 -12.54 15.35
CA MET A 115 8.23 -11.67 15.05
C MET A 115 7.21 -12.34 14.14
N ASP A 116 7.64 -13.13 13.16
CA ASP A 116 6.75 -13.94 12.30
C ASP A 116 5.96 -14.95 13.17
N ASN A 117 6.60 -15.62 14.14
CA ASN A 117 5.93 -16.53 15.08
C ASN A 117 4.90 -15.83 15.99
N LEU A 118 5.05 -14.54 16.25
CA LEU A 118 4.08 -13.75 17.02
C LEU A 118 2.94 -13.22 16.15
N LEU A 119 3.23 -12.79 14.91
CA LEU A 119 2.27 -12.09 14.05
C LEU A 119 1.44 -13.04 13.18
N ILE A 120 2.01 -14.15 12.69
CA ILE A 120 1.29 -15.10 11.84
C ILE A 120 0.09 -15.73 12.56
N PRO A 121 0.16 -16.14 13.84
CA PRO A 121 -1.02 -16.62 14.57
C PRO A 121 -2.15 -15.59 14.69
N LEU A 122 -1.81 -14.30 14.71
CA LEU A 122 -2.79 -13.20 14.83
C LEU A 122 -3.42 -12.82 13.49
N PHE A 123 -2.65 -12.88 12.40
CA PHE A 123 -3.03 -12.27 11.12
C PHE A 123 -3.04 -13.23 9.93
N GLY A 124 -2.62 -14.48 10.11
CA GLY A 124 -2.34 -15.45 9.05
C GLY A 124 -1.00 -15.17 8.35
N GLU A 125 -0.74 -15.91 7.26
CA GLU A 125 0.41 -15.65 6.39
C GLU A 125 0.36 -14.22 5.81
N PRO A 126 1.52 -13.56 5.62
CA PRO A 126 1.58 -12.23 5.04
C PRO A 126 1.10 -12.23 3.58
N ASP A 127 0.35 -11.19 3.20
CA ASP A 127 -0.09 -10.99 1.83
C ASP A 127 1.09 -10.64 0.91
N LYS A 128 2.11 -9.96 1.45
CA LYS A 128 3.41 -9.73 0.78
C LYS A 128 4.57 -10.15 1.66
N ARG A 129 5.53 -10.85 1.05
CA ARG A 129 6.81 -11.23 1.66
C ARG A 129 7.93 -10.90 0.69
N LYS A 130 8.91 -10.13 1.14
CA LYS A 130 10.12 -9.81 0.37
C LYS A 130 11.35 -10.00 1.26
N ASP A 131 12.18 -10.98 0.92
CA ASP A 131 13.45 -11.26 1.59
C ASP A 131 14.57 -10.95 0.59
N GLU A 132 15.36 -9.90 0.85
CA GLU A 132 16.51 -9.46 0.04
C GLU A 132 17.76 -9.50 0.92
N LEU A 133 18.55 -10.57 0.80
CA LEU A 133 19.65 -10.88 1.73
C LEU A 133 21.04 -10.81 1.07
N ASP A 134 21.10 -10.50 -0.21
CA ASP A 134 22.32 -10.40 -1.02
C ASP A 134 22.48 -9.01 -1.66
N SER A 135 21.83 -7.99 -1.09
CA SER A 135 21.93 -6.62 -1.59
C SER A 135 23.33 -6.07 -1.35
N LYS A 136 23.83 -5.32 -2.34
CA LYS A 136 25.10 -4.58 -2.22
C LYS A 136 25.03 -3.46 -1.16
N TYR A 137 23.83 -2.97 -0.84
CA TYR A 137 23.65 -1.77 -0.04
C TYR A 137 22.90 -2.03 1.27
N VAL A 138 21.72 -2.64 1.20
CA VAL A 138 20.83 -2.84 2.36
C VAL A 138 20.10 -4.16 2.19
N ASN A 139 20.28 -5.07 3.13
CA ASN A 139 19.47 -6.28 3.20
C ASN A 139 18.14 -5.96 3.90
N SER A 140 17.05 -6.60 3.48
CA SER A 140 15.73 -6.37 4.05
C SER A 140 14.89 -7.63 4.17
N LEU A 141 14.14 -7.74 5.28
CA LEU A 141 13.08 -8.71 5.50
C LEU A 141 11.77 -7.95 5.71
N ASP A 142 10.90 -7.99 4.71
CA ASP A 142 9.65 -7.21 4.67
C ASP A 142 8.43 -8.12 4.70
N ARG A 143 7.43 -7.76 5.50
CA ARG A 143 6.12 -8.42 5.59
C ARG A 143 5.01 -7.38 5.52
N THR A 144 3.94 -7.68 4.79
CA THR A 144 2.74 -6.83 4.76
C THR A 144 1.49 -7.67 4.91
N TRP A 145 0.57 -7.22 5.77
CA TRP A 145 -0.79 -7.76 5.89
C TRP A 145 -1.81 -6.66 5.60
N TYR A 146 -2.74 -6.93 4.69
CA TYR A 146 -3.85 -6.04 4.35
C TYR A 146 -5.13 -6.48 5.09
N LYS A 147 -5.61 -5.64 5.99
CA LYS A 147 -6.90 -5.77 6.67
C LYS A 147 -7.88 -4.73 6.13
N ASP A 148 -9.12 -4.77 6.59
CA ASP A 148 -10.19 -3.95 6.01
C ASP A 148 -10.00 -2.45 6.24
N ASN A 149 -9.53 -2.05 7.43
CA ASN A 149 -9.38 -0.65 7.83
C ASN A 149 -7.95 -0.26 8.18
N TYR A 150 -6.99 -1.18 8.07
CA TYR A 150 -5.57 -0.92 8.32
C TYR A 150 -4.69 -1.93 7.60
N LEU A 151 -3.43 -1.58 7.41
CA LEU A 151 -2.37 -2.53 7.04
C LEU A 151 -1.31 -2.58 8.12
N ILE A 152 -0.65 -3.73 8.19
CA ILE A 152 0.51 -3.94 9.05
C ILE A 152 1.72 -4.10 8.14
N GLU A 153 2.76 -3.33 8.41
CA GLU A 153 4.05 -3.42 7.73
C GLU A 153 5.13 -3.70 8.76
N VAL A 154 5.84 -4.81 8.53
CA VAL A 154 7.08 -5.10 9.22
C VAL A 154 8.20 -4.93 8.21
N ARG A 155 9.19 -4.13 8.59
CA ARG A 155 10.43 -3.98 7.83
C ARG A 155 11.61 -4.12 8.77
N TYR A 156 12.47 -5.06 8.44
CA TYR A 156 13.78 -5.21 9.05
C TYR A 156 14.84 -4.82 8.03
N MET A 157 15.47 -3.66 8.18
CA MET A 157 16.60 -3.23 7.35
C MET A 157 17.91 -3.55 8.06
N ILE A 158 18.86 -4.11 7.31
CA ILE A 158 20.15 -4.56 7.80
C ILE A 158 21.23 -3.85 6.97
N PHE A 159 22.01 -3.01 7.65
CA PHE A 159 23.15 -2.29 7.11
C PHE A 159 24.45 -2.96 7.59
N SER A 160 25.59 -2.51 7.07
CA SER A 160 26.89 -3.07 7.44
C SER A 160 27.26 -2.90 8.92
N ASP A 161 26.75 -1.87 9.59
CA ASP A 161 27.13 -1.47 10.95
C ASP A 161 25.94 -1.23 11.89
N SER A 162 24.72 -1.44 11.38
CA SER A 162 23.48 -1.07 12.05
C SER A 162 22.30 -1.82 11.44
N HIS A 163 21.17 -1.79 12.13
CA HIS A 163 19.92 -2.37 11.67
C HIS A 163 18.76 -1.58 12.23
N LEU A 164 17.65 -1.63 11.51
CA LEU A 164 16.40 -0.99 11.90
C LEU A 164 15.27 -2.00 11.77
N TYR A 165 14.65 -2.30 12.90
CA TYR A 165 13.36 -2.98 12.92
C TYR A 165 12.24 -1.95 13.03
N SER A 166 11.21 -2.12 12.22
CA SER A 166 9.99 -1.33 12.28
C SER A 166 8.79 -2.25 12.15
N LEU A 167 7.88 -2.15 13.11
CA LEU A 167 6.51 -2.64 13.00
C LEU A 167 5.63 -1.40 12.96
N SER A 168 4.86 -1.24 11.90
CA SER A 168 3.91 -0.15 11.78
C SER A 168 2.53 -0.67 11.46
N VAL A 169 1.53 0.01 11.99
CA VAL A 169 0.15 -0.16 11.58
C VAL A 169 -0.32 1.15 11.01
N LYS A 170 -0.81 1.12 9.77
CA LYS A 170 -1.29 2.30 9.05
C LYS A 170 -2.78 2.18 8.80
N GLY A 171 -3.53 3.23 9.09
CA GLY A 171 -4.95 3.32 8.77
C GLY A 171 -5.17 3.26 7.27
N ILE A 172 -6.18 2.50 6.84
CA ILE A 172 -6.65 2.51 5.45
C ILE A 172 -7.99 3.21 5.43
N GLU A 173 -8.08 4.27 4.64
CA GLU A 173 -9.35 4.93 4.39
C GLU A 173 -10.26 3.99 3.58
N ASN A 174 -11.38 3.61 4.18
CA ASN A 174 -12.39 2.80 3.51
C ASN A 174 -13.22 3.66 2.55
N LYS A 175 -12.76 3.77 1.31
CA LYS A 175 -13.42 4.54 0.23
C LYS A 175 -14.61 3.81 -0.42
N GLY A 176 -15.05 2.68 0.15
CA GLY A 176 -16.11 1.85 -0.41
C GLY A 176 -15.59 0.81 -1.39
N ALA A 177 -15.90 0.95 -2.68
CA ALA A 177 -15.46 0.01 -3.71
C ALA A 177 -14.06 0.37 -4.24
N ASP A 178 -13.24 -0.64 -4.52
CA ASP A 178 -11.89 -0.47 -5.06
C ASP A 178 -11.91 -0.15 -6.55
N PHE A 179 -12.86 -0.75 -7.28
CA PHE A 179 -13.09 -0.49 -8.70
C PHE A 179 -14.58 -0.60 -9.01
N ARG A 180 -15.18 0.50 -9.47
CA ARG A 180 -16.63 0.63 -9.76
C ARG A 180 -17.47 0.14 -8.58
N VAL A 181 -18.08 -1.04 -8.70
CA VAL A 181 -18.97 -1.65 -7.69
C VAL A 181 -18.28 -2.75 -6.88
N ALA A 182 -17.06 -3.13 -7.24
CA ALA A 182 -16.36 -4.30 -6.70
C ALA A 182 -15.28 -3.92 -5.69
N LYS A 183 -15.03 -4.85 -4.77
CA LYS A 183 -13.86 -4.84 -3.89
C LYS A 183 -12.84 -5.87 -4.34
N TRP A 184 -11.57 -5.64 -4.03
CA TRP A 184 -10.54 -6.65 -4.23
C TRP A 184 -10.88 -7.92 -3.45
N GLY A 185 -10.76 -9.07 -4.12
CA GLY A 185 -11.11 -10.36 -3.53
C GLY A 185 -12.56 -10.79 -3.72
N ASP A 186 -13.46 -9.93 -4.21
CA ASP A 186 -14.81 -10.34 -4.63
C ASP A 186 -14.72 -11.45 -5.70
N SER A 187 -15.63 -12.43 -5.65
CA SER A 187 -15.70 -13.50 -6.65
C SER A 187 -16.30 -13.02 -7.96
N LYS A 188 -16.02 -13.74 -9.06
CA LYS A 188 -16.58 -13.40 -10.39
C LYS A 188 -18.10 -13.32 -10.33
N LYS A 189 -18.73 -14.27 -9.65
CA LYS A 189 -20.19 -14.31 -9.45
C LYS A 189 -20.72 -13.05 -8.74
N ILE A 190 -20.05 -12.61 -7.67
CA ILE A 190 -20.48 -11.41 -6.92
C ILE A 190 -20.33 -10.16 -7.78
N VAL A 191 -19.20 -10.02 -8.49
CA VAL A 191 -18.96 -8.86 -9.37
C VAL A 191 -19.99 -8.81 -10.50
N MET A 192 -20.26 -9.93 -11.17
CA MET A 192 -21.27 -10.01 -12.23
C MET A 192 -22.66 -9.64 -11.73
N GLN A 193 -23.04 -10.09 -10.53
CA GLN A 193 -24.33 -9.74 -9.92
C GLN A 193 -24.44 -8.24 -9.64
N LYS A 194 -23.37 -7.60 -9.17
CA LYS A 194 -23.35 -6.16 -8.87
C LYS A 194 -23.36 -5.30 -10.13
N GLU A 195 -22.65 -5.69 -11.18
CA GLU A 195 -22.63 -4.96 -12.47
C GLU A 195 -23.92 -5.18 -13.27
N GLY A 196 -24.50 -6.38 -13.23
CA GLY A 196 -25.72 -6.71 -13.95
C GLY A 196 -25.58 -6.67 -15.47
N LYS A 197 -24.34 -6.71 -16.00
CA LYS A 197 -24.04 -6.71 -17.43
C LYS A 197 -23.79 -8.14 -17.93
N THR A 198 -24.14 -8.41 -19.19
CA THR A 198 -23.82 -9.68 -19.85
C THR A 198 -22.31 -9.82 -20.02
N ASP A 199 -21.76 -10.98 -19.66
CA ASP A 199 -20.35 -11.31 -19.89
C ASP A 199 -20.13 -11.58 -21.39
N LEU A 200 -19.24 -10.80 -22.00
CA LEU A 200 -18.79 -10.93 -23.38
C LEU A 200 -17.56 -11.85 -23.50
N SER A 201 -16.94 -12.22 -22.37
CA SER A 201 -15.76 -13.08 -22.33
C SER A 201 -16.14 -14.56 -22.41
N THR A 202 -15.34 -15.34 -23.15
CA THR A 202 -15.35 -16.81 -23.08
C THR A 202 -14.22 -17.36 -22.18
N ILE A 203 -13.45 -16.47 -21.54
CA ILE A 203 -12.33 -16.81 -20.68
C ILE A 203 -12.83 -16.86 -19.23
N ASP A 204 -12.68 -18.00 -18.57
CA ASP A 204 -13.25 -18.26 -17.23
C ASP A 204 -12.86 -17.20 -16.19
N ASN A 205 -11.60 -16.78 -16.17
CA ASN A 205 -11.06 -15.85 -15.18
C ASN A 205 -11.16 -14.37 -15.60
N LEU A 206 -11.98 -14.07 -16.60
CA LEU A 206 -12.26 -12.72 -17.10
C LEU A 206 -13.77 -12.50 -17.15
N TYR A 207 -14.23 -11.37 -16.62
CA TYR A 207 -15.57 -10.84 -16.88
C TYR A 207 -15.41 -9.56 -17.69
N LEU A 208 -16.01 -9.52 -18.87
CA LEU A 208 -15.82 -8.45 -19.85
C LEU A 208 -17.17 -7.91 -20.33
N PHE A 209 -17.30 -6.60 -20.43
CA PHE A 209 -18.45 -5.96 -21.07
C PHE A 209 -18.08 -4.57 -21.60
N SER A 210 -18.80 -4.07 -22.59
CA SER A 210 -18.57 -2.72 -23.12
C SER A 210 -19.32 -1.65 -22.33
N ASP A 211 -18.70 -0.47 -22.19
CA ASP A 211 -19.24 0.70 -21.52
C ASP A 211 -18.61 1.99 -22.09
N PHE A 212 -18.92 3.14 -21.48
CA PHE A 212 -18.31 4.42 -21.80
C PHE A 212 -17.69 5.06 -20.57
N VAL A 213 -16.49 5.64 -20.73
CA VAL A 213 -15.83 6.46 -19.72
C VAL A 213 -15.40 7.77 -20.37
N ALA A 214 -15.81 8.90 -19.79
CA ALA A 214 -15.56 10.24 -20.34
C ALA A 214 -16.02 10.41 -21.80
N GLY A 215 -17.11 9.74 -22.19
CA GLY A 215 -17.61 9.76 -23.58
C GLY A 215 -16.82 8.90 -24.57
N ILE A 216 -15.74 8.23 -24.12
CA ILE A 216 -14.94 7.31 -24.94
C ILE A 216 -15.46 5.88 -24.70
N SER A 217 -15.75 5.15 -25.78
CA SER A 217 -16.11 3.73 -25.69
C SER A 217 -14.94 2.90 -25.19
N CYS A 218 -15.20 2.00 -24.25
CA CYS A 218 -14.21 1.10 -23.70
C CYS A 218 -14.81 -0.26 -23.35
N ASP A 219 -13.97 -1.28 -23.29
CA ASP A 219 -14.32 -2.53 -22.61
C ASP A 219 -13.85 -2.49 -21.16
N VAL A 220 -14.73 -2.92 -20.25
CA VAL A 220 -14.48 -3.04 -18.83
C VAL A 220 -14.15 -4.50 -18.55
N ALA A 221 -12.91 -4.75 -18.13
CA ALA A 221 -12.41 -6.08 -17.82
C ALA A 221 -12.18 -6.23 -16.32
N TYR A 222 -12.81 -7.24 -15.72
CA TYR A 222 -12.53 -7.72 -14.37
C TYR A 222 -11.76 -9.03 -14.44
N ILE A 223 -10.61 -9.10 -13.77
CA ILE A 223 -9.65 -10.18 -13.92
C ILE A 223 -9.47 -10.89 -12.59
N PHE A 224 -9.70 -12.19 -12.61
CA PHE A 224 -9.78 -13.02 -11.43
C PHE A 224 -8.58 -13.98 -11.33
N THR A 225 -8.15 -14.24 -10.10
CA THR A 225 -7.15 -15.26 -9.78
C THR A 225 -7.68 -16.08 -8.62
N ASN A 226 -7.84 -17.39 -8.82
CA ASN A 226 -8.48 -18.28 -7.83
C ASN A 226 -9.85 -17.73 -7.34
N ASP A 227 -10.68 -17.29 -8.30
CA ASP A 227 -12.00 -16.66 -8.05
C ASP A 227 -11.96 -15.46 -7.09
N LYS A 228 -10.85 -14.71 -7.10
CA LYS A 228 -10.70 -13.44 -6.40
C LYS A 228 -10.40 -12.34 -7.42
N LEU A 229 -11.12 -11.22 -7.35
CA LEU A 229 -10.82 -10.06 -8.17
C LEU A 229 -9.44 -9.51 -7.78
N THR A 230 -8.49 -9.51 -8.70
CA THR A 230 -7.12 -9.06 -8.44
C THR A 230 -6.70 -7.88 -9.31
N MET A 231 -7.35 -7.68 -10.45
CA MET A 231 -7.06 -6.60 -11.39
C MET A 231 -8.35 -6.21 -12.13
N ALA A 232 -8.45 -4.95 -12.52
CA ALA A 232 -9.48 -4.49 -13.44
C ALA A 232 -8.86 -3.53 -14.47
N LYS A 233 -9.47 -3.45 -15.66
CA LYS A 233 -9.03 -2.56 -16.73
C LYS A 233 -10.21 -1.87 -17.42
N TYR A 234 -9.96 -0.66 -17.86
CA TYR A 234 -10.65 -0.05 -18.99
C TYR A 234 -9.75 -0.17 -20.22
N LEU A 235 -10.24 -0.80 -21.27
CA LEU A 235 -9.58 -0.90 -22.57
C LEU A 235 -10.29 0.02 -23.54
N PHE A 236 -9.70 1.15 -23.87
CA PHE A 236 -10.35 2.18 -24.68
C PHE A 236 -10.21 1.86 -26.17
N ASN A 237 -11.30 2.05 -26.91
CA ASN A 237 -11.39 1.79 -28.34
C ASN A 237 -11.69 3.09 -29.14
N PRO A 238 -10.93 4.19 -28.97
CA PRO A 238 -11.21 5.43 -29.69
C PRO A 238 -10.85 5.28 -31.17
N THR A 239 -11.58 6.00 -32.03
CA THR A 239 -11.32 6.04 -33.47
C THR A 239 -10.83 7.42 -33.86
N HIS A 240 -9.58 7.53 -34.30
CA HIS A 240 -8.97 8.80 -34.72
C HIS A 240 -8.30 8.68 -36.08
N SER A 241 -8.51 9.69 -36.94
CA SER A 241 -7.75 9.82 -38.19
C SER A 241 -6.33 10.35 -37.95
N ASN A 242 -6.17 11.24 -36.96
CA ASN A 242 -4.86 11.74 -36.55
C ASN A 242 -4.37 10.97 -35.32
N LYS A 243 -3.21 10.31 -35.43
CA LYS A 243 -2.65 9.51 -34.34
C LYS A 243 -2.27 10.33 -33.09
N ASN A 244 -2.02 11.63 -33.24
CA ASN A 244 -1.77 12.50 -32.09
C ASN A 244 -3.02 12.70 -31.20
N ASP A 245 -4.22 12.42 -31.72
CA ASP A 245 -5.44 12.55 -30.91
C ASP A 245 -5.51 11.49 -29.81
N PHE A 246 -4.90 10.31 -29.97
CA PHE A 246 -4.74 9.34 -28.87
C PHE A 246 -3.92 9.89 -27.70
N ILE A 247 -2.96 10.78 -27.96
CA ILE A 247 -2.17 11.45 -26.91
C ILE A 247 -3.04 12.49 -26.18
N LYS A 248 -4.00 13.11 -26.87
CA LYS A 248 -4.98 14.00 -26.23
C LYS A 248 -5.89 13.21 -25.29
N ASP A 249 -6.42 12.07 -25.74
CA ASP A 249 -7.24 11.19 -24.90
C ASP A 249 -6.48 10.75 -23.65
N PHE A 250 -5.21 10.32 -23.79
CA PHE A 250 -4.36 9.96 -22.67
C PHE A 250 -4.28 11.10 -21.64
N ARG A 251 -4.02 12.33 -22.09
CA ARG A 251 -3.91 13.51 -21.20
C ARG A 251 -5.23 13.82 -20.51
N GLU A 252 -6.34 13.70 -21.21
CA GLU A 252 -7.68 13.90 -20.65
C GLU A 252 -7.97 12.87 -19.54
N LEU A 253 -7.70 11.59 -19.80
CA LEU A 253 -7.84 10.55 -18.79
C LEU A 253 -6.92 10.80 -17.59
N VAL A 254 -5.66 11.20 -17.79
CA VAL A 254 -4.76 11.54 -16.67
C VAL A 254 -5.29 12.71 -15.84
N ASN A 255 -5.88 13.73 -16.47
CA ASN A 255 -6.48 14.86 -15.76
C ASN A 255 -7.68 14.40 -14.91
N LEU A 256 -8.60 13.62 -15.47
CA LEU A 256 -9.75 13.08 -14.73
C LEU A 256 -9.31 12.21 -13.54
N MET A 257 -8.27 11.42 -13.75
CA MET A 257 -7.70 10.57 -12.70
C MET A 257 -6.99 11.40 -11.63
N THR A 258 -6.39 12.53 -12.01
CA THR A 258 -5.78 13.48 -11.07
C THR A 258 -6.84 14.20 -10.23
N GLU A 259 -7.96 14.58 -10.82
CA GLU A 259 -9.09 15.15 -10.08
C GLU A 259 -9.63 14.15 -9.03
N LYS A 260 -9.67 12.87 -9.37
CA LYS A 260 -10.20 11.83 -8.49
C LYS A 260 -9.21 11.34 -7.43
N TYR A 261 -7.93 11.20 -7.77
CA TYR A 261 -6.93 10.53 -6.93
C TYR A 261 -5.80 11.46 -6.46
N GLY A 262 -5.81 12.73 -6.86
CA GLY A 262 -4.73 13.67 -6.59
C GLY A 262 -3.59 13.57 -7.61
N LYS A 263 -2.47 14.25 -7.33
CA LYS A 263 -1.31 14.27 -8.22
C LYS A 263 -0.75 12.85 -8.45
N PRO A 264 -0.40 12.46 -9.69
CA PRO A 264 0.22 11.16 -9.94
C PRO A 264 1.64 11.07 -9.34
N ASP A 265 2.03 9.87 -8.91
CA ASP A 265 3.37 9.56 -8.40
C ASP A 265 4.41 9.58 -9.52
N TYR A 266 4.01 9.22 -10.74
CA TYR A 266 4.81 9.38 -11.95
C TYR A 266 3.92 9.76 -13.13
N ASN A 267 4.46 10.56 -14.04
CA ASN A 267 3.83 10.91 -15.30
C ASN A 267 4.92 11.32 -16.28
N ALA A 268 5.35 10.39 -17.14
CA ALA A 268 6.47 10.64 -18.04
C ALA A 268 6.33 9.86 -19.37
N PRO A 269 6.80 10.43 -20.48
CA PRO A 269 7.02 9.68 -21.71
C PRO A 269 8.26 8.79 -21.58
N GLU A 270 8.19 7.60 -22.17
CA GLU A 270 9.31 6.68 -22.35
C GLU A 270 9.62 6.57 -23.85
N TRP A 271 10.82 6.96 -24.24
CA TRP A 271 11.33 6.80 -25.61
C TRP A 271 12.23 5.57 -25.69
N ARG A 272 11.85 4.60 -26.52
CA ARG A 272 12.67 3.42 -26.85
C ARG A 272 13.49 3.63 -28.13
N ASN A 273 13.07 4.58 -28.97
CA ASN A 273 13.78 4.96 -30.17
C ASN A 273 13.61 6.47 -30.40
N SER A 274 14.70 7.20 -30.59
CA SER A 274 14.70 8.65 -30.73
C SER A 274 14.37 9.18 -32.12
N LEU A 275 14.06 8.32 -33.10
CA LEU A 275 13.87 8.71 -34.51
C LEU A 275 12.90 9.89 -34.72
N TYR A 276 11.82 9.94 -33.94
CA TYR A 276 10.77 10.98 -34.03
C TYR A 276 10.78 11.94 -32.84
N LYS A 277 11.85 11.96 -32.03
CA LYS A 277 11.87 12.67 -30.74
C LYS A 277 11.76 14.19 -30.91
N ASP A 278 12.30 14.70 -32.01
CA ASP A 278 12.31 16.12 -32.35
C ASP A 278 11.15 16.53 -33.29
N ASP A 279 10.23 15.60 -33.59
CA ASP A 279 9.10 15.79 -34.51
C ASP A 279 7.74 15.59 -33.79
N PRO A 280 7.23 16.60 -33.06
CA PRO A 280 5.98 16.50 -32.28
C PRO A 280 4.75 16.09 -33.09
N ASP A 281 4.70 16.44 -34.37
CA ASP A 281 3.60 16.09 -35.26
C ASP A 281 3.53 14.57 -35.54
N ASP A 282 4.64 13.86 -35.36
CA ASP A 282 4.75 12.42 -35.57
C ASP A 282 4.72 11.60 -34.27
N TYR A 283 4.47 12.21 -33.11
CA TYR A 283 4.50 11.48 -31.83
C TYR A 283 3.49 10.33 -31.77
N GLY A 284 2.27 10.52 -32.28
CA GLY A 284 1.28 9.46 -32.36
C GLY A 284 1.69 8.36 -33.33
N PHE A 285 2.41 8.70 -34.40
CA PHE A 285 3.02 7.71 -35.28
C PHE A 285 4.12 6.93 -34.56
N ALA A 286 4.99 7.61 -33.81
CA ALA A 286 6.01 7.00 -32.97
C ALA A 286 5.42 6.07 -31.91
N VAL A 287 4.28 6.43 -31.29
CA VAL A 287 3.53 5.54 -30.39
C VAL A 287 3.08 4.29 -31.13
N SER A 288 2.49 4.44 -32.33
CA SER A 288 2.01 3.30 -33.11
C SER A 288 3.12 2.32 -33.53
N LEU A 289 4.38 2.79 -33.58
CA LEU A 289 5.57 1.99 -33.85
C LEU A 289 6.23 1.40 -32.58
N GLY A 290 5.75 1.76 -31.39
CA GLY A 290 6.38 1.37 -30.11
C GLY A 290 7.67 2.13 -29.79
N HIS A 291 7.96 3.22 -30.50
CA HIS A 291 9.11 4.09 -30.24
C HIS A 291 8.89 4.99 -29.02
N LEU A 292 7.63 5.34 -28.76
CA LEU A 292 7.18 6.21 -27.69
C LEU A 292 6.03 5.55 -26.93
N SER A 293 6.04 5.64 -25.61
CA SER A 293 4.88 5.34 -24.78
C SER A 293 4.69 6.40 -23.71
N TYR A 294 3.46 6.59 -23.26
CA TYR A 294 3.14 7.46 -22.14
C TYR A 294 2.56 6.62 -21.01
N SER A 295 2.95 6.95 -19.78
CA SER A 295 2.34 6.37 -18.60
C SER A 295 2.24 7.38 -17.48
N ALA A 296 1.15 7.29 -16.72
CA ALA A 296 0.98 7.98 -15.46
C ALA A 296 0.38 7.01 -14.44
N GLY A 297 0.79 7.12 -13.17
CA GLY A 297 0.30 6.21 -12.14
C GLY A 297 0.14 6.80 -10.75
N TRP A 298 -0.72 6.15 -9.99
CA TRP A 298 -1.05 6.43 -8.60
C TRP A 298 -0.83 5.16 -7.77
N LEU A 299 0.03 5.24 -6.77
CA LEU A 299 0.52 4.13 -5.97
C LEU A 299 -0.14 4.14 -4.57
N GLY A 300 -1.48 4.18 -4.54
CA GLY A 300 -2.25 4.17 -3.29
C GLY A 300 -2.00 2.92 -2.44
N GLU A 301 -2.35 2.97 -1.16
CA GLU A 301 -2.01 1.95 -0.15
C GLU A 301 -2.45 0.52 -0.52
N THR A 302 -3.66 0.38 -1.03
CA THR A 302 -4.25 -0.92 -1.38
C THR A 302 -4.32 -1.18 -2.88
N THR A 303 -4.23 -0.13 -3.69
CA THR A 303 -4.50 -0.16 -5.13
C THR A 303 -3.45 0.62 -5.90
N GLY A 304 -2.82 -0.03 -6.87
CA GLY A 304 -2.03 0.64 -7.91
C GLY A 304 -2.91 0.96 -9.11
N ILE A 305 -2.75 2.16 -9.65
CA ILE A 305 -3.49 2.63 -10.82
C ILE A 305 -2.50 3.12 -11.86
N THR A 306 -2.70 2.73 -13.12
CA THR A 306 -1.88 3.18 -14.25
C THR A 306 -2.76 3.54 -15.44
N VAL A 307 -2.60 4.75 -15.96
CA VAL A 307 -3.06 5.12 -17.31
C VAL A 307 -1.87 4.88 -18.24
N ALA A 308 -2.06 4.15 -19.33
CA ALA A 308 -0.98 3.88 -20.28
C ALA A 308 -1.44 4.04 -21.73
N LEU A 309 -0.60 4.68 -22.53
CA LEU A 309 -0.71 4.79 -23.97
C LEU A 309 0.56 4.18 -24.59
N TYR A 310 0.38 3.12 -25.37
CA TYR A 310 1.48 2.44 -26.04
C TYR A 310 1.01 1.89 -27.39
N GLY A 311 1.92 1.43 -28.22
CA GLY A 311 1.56 0.82 -29.48
C GLY A 311 2.62 -0.13 -30.01
N GLU A 312 2.20 -0.96 -30.95
CA GLU A 312 3.04 -1.88 -31.68
C GLU A 312 2.33 -2.20 -33.01
N ASN A 313 3.08 -2.46 -34.08
CA ASN A 313 2.54 -2.85 -35.37
C ASN A 313 1.43 -1.91 -35.89
N TYR A 314 1.65 -0.60 -35.74
CA TYR A 314 0.75 0.48 -36.15
C TYR A 314 -0.58 0.56 -35.38
N LYS A 315 -0.77 -0.25 -34.34
CA LYS A 315 -1.92 -0.21 -33.45
C LYS A 315 -1.55 0.51 -32.16
N ILE A 316 -2.44 1.38 -31.70
CA ILE A 316 -2.29 2.14 -30.45
C ILE A 316 -3.31 1.58 -29.45
N SER A 317 -2.84 1.32 -28.24
CA SER A 317 -3.63 0.88 -27.10
C SER A 317 -3.63 1.96 -26.03
N LEU A 318 -4.82 2.34 -25.58
CA LEU A 318 -5.03 3.23 -24.44
C LEU A 318 -5.78 2.45 -23.36
N ILE A 319 -5.19 2.37 -22.16
CA ILE A 319 -5.78 1.63 -21.04
C ILE A 319 -5.72 2.42 -19.75
N ILE A 320 -6.65 2.11 -18.85
CA ILE A 320 -6.50 2.37 -17.42
C ILE A 320 -6.53 1.03 -16.70
N GLN A 321 -5.50 0.74 -15.92
CA GLN A 321 -5.36 -0.48 -15.14
C GLN A 321 -5.43 -0.17 -13.65
N TYR A 322 -6.20 -0.98 -12.93
CA TYR A 322 -6.26 -1.02 -11.47
C TYR A 322 -5.76 -2.38 -10.98
N VAL A 323 -4.86 -2.40 -10.00
CA VAL A 323 -4.31 -3.63 -9.43
C VAL A 323 -4.38 -3.63 -7.92
N SER A 324 -4.85 -4.74 -7.35
CA SER A 324 -4.78 -4.96 -5.91
C SER A 324 -3.34 -5.16 -5.46
N LYS A 325 -2.86 -4.40 -4.48
CA LYS A 325 -1.55 -4.67 -3.86
C LYS A 325 -1.59 -5.96 -3.03
N LYS A 326 -2.70 -6.25 -2.35
CA LYS A 326 -2.90 -7.48 -1.56
C LYS A 326 -2.67 -8.77 -2.35
N TYR A 327 -3.16 -8.81 -3.59
CA TYR A 327 -3.13 -10.03 -4.41
C TYR A 327 -1.99 -10.07 -5.44
N GLU A 328 -0.95 -9.26 -5.28
CA GLU A 328 0.19 -9.21 -6.21
C GLU A 328 0.90 -10.55 -6.37
N GLY A 329 1.37 -11.15 -5.28
CA GLY A 329 2.05 -12.45 -5.33
C GLY A 329 1.18 -13.59 -5.88
N LEU A 330 -0.15 -13.47 -5.75
CA LEU A 330 -1.09 -14.42 -6.35
C LEU A 330 -1.14 -14.28 -7.89
N ARG A 331 -1.15 -13.04 -8.41
CA ARG A 331 -1.15 -12.77 -9.86
C ARG A 331 0.16 -13.20 -10.52
N GLU A 332 1.30 -12.95 -9.87
CA GLU A 332 2.63 -13.29 -10.40
C GLU A 332 2.81 -14.80 -10.55
N LYS A 333 2.45 -15.58 -9.52
CA LYS A 333 2.55 -17.05 -9.54
C LYS A 333 1.71 -17.71 -10.64
N THR A 334 0.62 -17.07 -11.05
CA THR A 334 -0.31 -17.61 -12.05
C THR A 334 -0.03 -17.12 -13.48
N ASN A 335 0.98 -16.26 -13.65
CA ASN A 335 1.38 -15.62 -14.92
C ASN A 335 0.19 -15.02 -15.71
N ILE A 336 -0.81 -14.50 -14.99
CA ILE A 336 -2.02 -13.95 -15.61
C ILE A 336 -1.70 -12.74 -16.51
N GLN A 337 -0.65 -11.99 -16.19
CA GLN A 337 -0.22 -10.84 -16.99
C GLN A 337 0.17 -11.22 -18.42
N SER A 338 0.80 -12.38 -18.65
CA SER A 338 1.20 -12.78 -20.01
C SER A 338 0.00 -13.17 -20.87
N LYS A 339 -1.06 -13.74 -20.27
CA LYS A 339 -2.27 -14.18 -20.99
C LYS A 339 -3.22 -13.03 -21.33
N ILE A 340 -3.07 -11.88 -20.66
CA ILE A 340 -3.92 -10.69 -20.83
C ILE A 340 -3.20 -9.60 -21.62
N LYS A 341 -1.89 -9.73 -21.88
CA LYS A 341 -1.14 -8.78 -22.71
C LYS A 341 -1.71 -8.67 -24.14
N ASP A 342 -2.42 -9.72 -24.58
CA ASP A 342 -3.04 -9.84 -25.90
C ASP A 342 -4.53 -9.48 -25.92
N LEU A 343 -5.09 -9.04 -24.78
CA LEU A 343 -6.41 -8.41 -24.66
C LEU A 343 -6.23 -6.89 -24.61
#